data_AF-A0A958UV48-F1
#
_entry.id   AF-A0A958UV48-F1
#
_cell.length_a   1.000
_cell.length_b   1.000
_cell.length_c   1.000
_cell.angle_alpha   90.00
_cell.angle_beta   90.00
_cell.angle_gamma   90.00
#
_symmetry.space_group_name_H-M   'P 1'
#
loop_
_entity.id
_entity.type
_entity.pdbx_description
1 polymer ?
#
loop_
_entity_poly.entity_id
_entity_poly.type
_entity_poly.pdbx_seq_one_letter_code
_entity_poly.pdbx_strand_id
1 'polypeptide(L)'
;MKSWAQRNETVIKVLFVICMVLCILGYVSSPVALVGGFLFTYFFGNPFLSLNSKAVNWLLKIAVVGLGFGMNLKETLTAGRDGFLLTVFSIVATLVLGYLLGRLLKMNRKGSHLISSGTAICGGSAIAAVAPVINASQKD
;
A
#
# COMPACT_ATOMS: atom_id res chain seq x y z
N MET A 1 20.05 15.01 22.60
CA MET A 1 19.30 15.10 21.32
C MET A 1 17.81 14.69 21.39
N LYS A 2 17.17 14.58 22.58
CA LYS A 2 15.73 14.25 22.75
C LYS A 2 14.79 15.47 22.95
N SER A 3 15.33 16.69 23.06
CA SER A 3 14.57 17.86 23.55
C SER A 3 13.74 18.61 22.48
N TRP A 4 14.06 18.47 21.19
CA TRP A 4 13.34 19.16 20.09
C TRP A 4 12.12 18.40 19.56
N ALA A 5 12.03 17.08 19.79
CA ALA A 5 10.98 16.23 19.22
C ALA A 5 9.62 16.37 19.92
N GLN A 6 9.58 16.75 21.21
CA GLN A 6 8.32 16.81 21.97
C GLN A 6 7.55 18.13 21.81
N ARG A 7 8.19 19.25 21.50
CA ARG A 7 7.49 20.54 21.29
C ARG A 7 6.74 20.58 19.94
N ASN A 8 7.06 19.64 19.04
CA ASN A 8 6.67 19.66 17.64
C ASN A 8 5.56 18.67 17.29
N GLU A 9 5.13 17.79 18.21
CA GLU A 9 4.10 16.78 17.94
C GLU A 9 2.76 17.39 17.47
N THR A 10 2.33 18.49 18.07
CA THR A 10 1.08 19.16 17.68
C THR A 10 1.21 19.81 16.31
N VAL A 11 2.37 20.41 16.00
CA VAL A 11 2.67 21.01 14.69
C VAL A 11 2.75 19.93 13.61
N ILE A 12 3.36 18.79 13.89
CA ILE A 12 3.42 17.62 13.00
C ILE A 12 2.02 17.06 12.74
N LYS A 13 1.19 16.93 13.79
CA LYS A 13 -0.20 16.47 13.68
C LYS A 13 -1.03 17.44 12.84
N VAL A 14 -0.90 18.76 13.09
CA VAL A 14 -1.58 19.80 12.30
C VAL A 14 -1.10 19.80 10.85
N LEU A 15 0.21 19.68 10.61
CA LEU A 15 0.80 19.63 9.27
C LEU A 15 0.38 18.36 8.51
N PHE A 16 0.26 17.21 9.19
CA PHE A 16 -0.27 15.98 8.63
C PHE A 16 -1.76 16.12 8.26
N VAL A 17 -2.57 16.74 9.13
CA VAL A 17 -3.99 17.00 8.85
C VAL A 17 -4.14 17.97 7.68
N ILE A 18 -3.32 19.04 7.61
CA ILE A 18 -3.30 19.96 6.47
C ILE A 18 -2.95 19.22 5.17
N CYS A 19 -1.93 18.35 5.20
CA CYS A 19 -1.51 17.56 4.04
C CYS A 19 -2.59 16.55 3.60
N MET A 20 -3.26 15.92 4.57
CA MET A 20 -4.40 15.02 4.34
C MET A 20 -5.58 15.76 3.71
N VAL A 21 -5.92 16.95 4.20
CA VAL A 21 -6.95 17.82 3.61
C VAL A 21 -6.55 18.24 2.20
N LEU A 22 -5.30 18.66 1.97
CA LEU A 22 -4.78 18.98 0.63
C LEU A 22 -4.86 17.82 -0.36
N CYS A 23 -4.64 16.58 0.09
CA CYS A 23 -4.83 15.39 -0.75
C CYS A 23 -6.32 15.17 -1.10
N ILE A 24 -7.23 15.45 -0.16
CA ILE A 24 -8.68 15.34 -0.37
C ILE A 24 -9.19 16.40 -1.36
N LEU A 25 -8.53 17.56 -1.47
CA LEU A 25 -8.84 18.59 -2.47
C LEU A 25 -8.57 18.14 -3.93
N GLY A 26 -8.03 16.94 -4.15
CA GLY A 26 -7.91 16.34 -5.48
C GLY A 26 -6.82 16.94 -6.36
N TYR A 27 -5.98 17.82 -5.82
CA TYR A 27 -4.91 18.48 -6.55
C TYR A 27 -3.63 17.63 -6.66
N VAL A 28 -3.52 16.55 -5.87
CA VAL A 28 -2.30 15.74 -5.74
C VAL A 28 -2.50 14.36 -6.36
N SER A 29 -1.63 13.96 -7.30
CA SER A 29 -1.63 12.61 -7.88
C SER A 29 -1.13 11.56 -6.88
N SER A 30 -1.62 10.31 -6.99
CA SER A 30 -1.27 9.22 -6.05
C SER A 30 0.24 9.01 -5.84
N PRO A 31 1.11 9.08 -6.87
CA PRO A 31 2.55 8.95 -6.66
C PRO A 31 3.14 10.09 -5.83
N VAL A 32 2.68 11.33 -6.05
CA VAL A 32 3.18 12.52 -5.34
C VAL A 32 2.75 12.48 -3.88
N ALA A 33 1.53 12.04 -3.60
CA ALA A 33 1.05 11.82 -2.24
C ALA A 33 1.89 10.76 -1.50
N LEU A 34 2.27 9.68 -2.19
CA LEU A 34 3.05 8.59 -1.60
C LEU A 34 4.50 9.02 -1.31
N VAL A 35 5.16 9.70 -2.26
CA VAL A 35 6.52 10.24 -2.06
C VAL A 35 6.51 11.32 -0.98
N GLY A 36 5.53 12.23 -1.00
CA GLY A 36 5.38 13.27 0.02
C GLY A 36 5.19 12.70 1.42
N GLY A 37 4.31 11.70 1.58
CA GLY A 37 4.08 11.02 2.85
C GLY A 37 5.31 10.25 3.36
N PHE A 38 6.06 9.63 2.46
CA PHE A 38 7.32 8.96 2.80
C PHE A 38 8.40 9.95 3.27
N LEU A 39 8.62 11.04 2.52
CA LEU A 39 9.56 12.10 2.88
C LEU A 39 9.20 12.73 4.24
N PHE A 40 7.91 12.96 4.46
CA PHE A 40 7.40 13.52 5.70
C PHE A 40 7.69 12.60 6.90
N THR A 41 7.40 11.31 6.75
CA THR A 41 7.67 10.30 7.79
C THR A 41 9.16 10.15 8.06
N TYR A 42 10.00 10.24 7.03
CA TYR A 42 11.45 10.18 7.15
C TYR A 42 12.03 11.35 7.96
N PHE A 43 11.50 12.57 7.78
CA PHE A 43 12.05 13.77 8.42
C PHE A 43 11.49 14.02 9.83
N PHE A 44 10.21 13.72 10.08
CA PHE A 44 9.53 14.05 11.34
C PHE A 44 9.26 12.85 12.27
N GLY A 45 9.45 11.61 11.79
CA GLY A 45 9.09 10.41 12.53
C GLY A 45 7.57 10.16 12.59
N ASN A 46 7.17 8.96 13.00
CA ASN A 46 5.79 8.48 12.87
C ASN A 46 5.04 8.52 14.23
N PRO A 47 4.16 9.51 14.49
CA PRO A 47 3.55 9.72 15.81
C PRO A 47 2.43 8.72 16.18
N PHE A 48 1.93 7.91 15.24
CA PHE A 48 0.78 7.00 15.46
C PHE A 48 1.01 5.58 14.93
N LEU A 49 2.16 4.99 15.27
CA LEU A 49 2.60 3.70 14.72
C LEU A 49 1.62 2.53 15.00
N SER A 50 0.92 2.53 16.14
CA SER A 50 0.03 1.42 16.55
C SER A 50 -1.39 1.50 15.99
N LEU A 51 -1.93 2.71 15.75
CA LEU A 51 -3.29 2.90 15.24
C LEU A 51 -3.34 2.90 13.70
N ASN A 52 -2.24 3.25 13.05
CA ASN A 52 -2.17 3.40 11.59
C ASN A 52 -2.52 2.10 10.85
N SER A 53 -2.00 0.96 11.30
CA SER A 53 -2.25 -0.34 10.65
C SER A 53 -3.73 -0.75 10.67
N LYS A 54 -4.46 -0.43 11.75
CA LYS A 54 -5.88 -0.79 11.88
C LYS A 54 -6.77 0.18 11.11
N ALA A 55 -6.43 1.46 11.16
CA ALA A 55 -7.12 2.51 10.39
C ALA A 55 -6.97 2.28 8.88
N VAL A 56 -5.76 2.03 8.38
CA VAL A 56 -5.50 1.77 6.95
C VAL A 56 -6.30 0.57 6.46
N ASN A 57 -6.33 -0.54 7.19
CA ASN A 57 -7.12 -1.71 6.79
C ASN A 57 -8.63 -1.43 6.70
N TRP A 58 -9.18 -0.65 7.64
CA TRP A 58 -10.58 -0.26 7.59
C TRP A 58 -10.86 0.68 6.41
N LEU A 59 -9.99 1.66 6.21
CA LEU A 59 -10.10 2.64 5.12
C LEU A 59 -9.99 1.97 3.74
N LEU A 60 -9.06 1.02 3.58
CA LEU A 60 -8.90 0.26 2.33
C LEU A 60 -10.13 -0.57 2.02
N LYS A 61 -10.73 -1.22 3.03
CA LYS A 61 -11.96 -1.99 2.85
C LYS A 61 -13.12 -1.11 2.39
N ILE A 62 -13.32 0.03 3.05
CA ILE A 62 -14.35 1.00 2.66
C ILE A 62 -14.09 1.51 1.25
N ALA A 63 -12.84 1.85 0.92
CA ALA A 63 -12.46 2.32 -0.41
C ALA A 63 -12.70 1.27 -1.50
N VAL A 64 -12.35 0.00 -1.27
CA VAL A 64 -12.59 -1.09 -2.23
C VAL A 64 -14.09 -1.30 -2.47
N VAL A 65 -14.90 -1.26 -1.40
CA VAL A 65 -16.36 -1.38 -1.52
C VAL A 65 -16.94 -0.18 -2.29
N GLY A 66 -16.53 1.04 -1.96
CA GLY A 66 -16.96 2.26 -2.66
C GLY A 66 -16.56 2.29 -4.13
N LEU A 67 -15.34 1.83 -4.46
CA LEU A 67 -14.85 1.71 -5.83
C LEU A 67 -15.68 0.69 -6.63
N GLY A 68 -16.10 -0.41 -5.98
CA GLY A 68 -16.99 -1.41 -6.58
C GLY A 68 -18.37 -0.85 -6.96
N PHE A 69 -18.98 0.00 -6.13
CA PHE A 69 -20.24 0.67 -6.46
C PHE A 69 -20.11 1.71 -7.57
N GLY A 70 -18.91 2.27 -7.78
CA GLY A 70 -18.64 3.28 -8.81
C GLY A 70 -18.31 2.71 -10.20
N MET A 71 -17.99 1.43 -10.33
CA MET A 71 -17.54 0.83 -11.59
C MET A 71 -18.69 0.27 -12.44
N ASN A 72 -18.60 0.47 -13.77
CA ASN A 72 -19.53 -0.14 -14.73
C ASN A 72 -19.27 -1.65 -14.85
N LEU A 73 -20.25 -2.46 -14.43
CA LEU A 73 -20.15 -3.93 -14.48
C LEU A 73 -19.89 -4.45 -15.90
N LYS A 74 -20.51 -3.85 -16.92
CA LYS A 74 -20.38 -4.31 -18.32
C LYS A 74 -18.96 -4.09 -18.87
N GLU A 75 -18.38 -2.91 -18.63
CA GLU A 75 -17.00 -2.62 -19.04
C GLU A 75 -16.00 -3.49 -18.29
N THR A 76 -16.21 -3.65 -16.98
CA THR A 76 -15.32 -4.46 -16.13
C THR A 76 -15.33 -5.94 -16.55
N LEU A 77 -16.49 -6.50 -16.88
CA LEU A 77 -16.58 -7.87 -17.39
C LEU A 77 -15.92 -8.02 -18.77
N THR A 78 -16.09 -7.04 -19.65
CA THR A 78 -15.51 -7.09 -21.00
C THR A 78 -13.98 -7.00 -20.94
N ALA A 79 -13.46 -5.99 -20.23
CA ALA A 79 -12.02 -5.84 -20.00
C ALA A 79 -11.44 -7.04 -19.25
N GLY A 80 -12.19 -7.60 -18.30
CA GLY A 80 -11.83 -8.81 -17.59
C GLY A 80 -11.71 -10.00 -18.54
N ARG A 81 -12.67 -10.21 -19.45
CA ARG A 81 -12.68 -11.35 -20.37
C ARG A 81 -11.59 -11.27 -21.43
N ASP A 82 -11.37 -10.08 -22.00
CA ASP A 82 -10.33 -9.85 -23.01
C ASP A 82 -8.93 -9.90 -22.38
N GLY A 83 -8.79 -9.41 -21.14
CA GLY A 83 -7.53 -9.34 -20.43
C GLY A 83 -7.19 -10.57 -19.58
N PHE A 84 -8.14 -11.47 -19.29
CA PHE A 84 -7.98 -12.49 -18.25
C PHE A 84 -6.72 -13.34 -18.41
N LEU A 85 -6.50 -13.85 -19.62
CA LEU A 85 -5.35 -14.71 -19.92
C LEU A 85 -4.03 -13.94 -19.81
N LEU A 86 -3.99 -12.68 -20.27
CA LEU A 86 -2.81 -11.83 -20.16
C LEU A 86 -2.52 -11.47 -18.70
N THR A 87 -3.54 -11.19 -17.90
CA THR A 87 -3.40 -10.90 -16.47
C THR A 87 -2.88 -12.12 -15.72
N VAL A 88 -3.44 -13.31 -15.95
CA VAL A 88 -2.96 -14.55 -15.31
C VAL A 88 -1.51 -14.83 -15.70
N PHE A 89 -1.19 -14.75 -16.98
CA PHE A 89 0.18 -14.97 -17.45
C PHE A 89 1.17 -13.96 -16.86
N SER A 90 0.81 -12.67 -16.83
CA SER A 90 1.62 -11.61 -16.25
C SER A 90 1.83 -11.81 -14.75
N ILE A 91 0.77 -12.15 -13.99
CA ILE A 91 0.85 -12.43 -12.56
C ILE A 91 1.80 -13.60 -12.30
N VAL A 92 1.63 -14.72 -13.01
CA VAL A 92 2.48 -15.90 -12.85
C VAL A 92 3.93 -15.59 -13.21
N ALA A 93 4.17 -14.90 -14.34
CA ALA A 93 5.51 -14.49 -14.76
C ALA A 93 6.16 -13.59 -13.70
N THR A 94 5.43 -12.61 -13.17
CA THR A 94 5.92 -11.68 -12.14
C THR A 94 6.17 -12.40 -10.79
N LEU A 95 5.34 -13.39 -10.43
CA LEU A 95 5.54 -14.22 -9.25
C LEU A 95 6.77 -15.12 -9.35
N VAL A 96 6.97 -15.77 -10.50
CA VAL A 96 8.15 -16.60 -10.76
C VAL A 96 9.41 -15.75 -10.76
N LEU A 97 9.40 -14.60 -11.44
CA LEU A 97 10.52 -13.66 -11.45
C LEU A 97 10.81 -13.11 -10.05
N GLY A 98 9.76 -12.71 -9.31
CA GLY A 98 9.89 -12.21 -7.94
C GLY A 98 10.43 -13.25 -6.96
N TYR A 99 10.05 -14.52 -7.11
CA TYR A 99 10.60 -15.62 -6.33
C TYR A 99 12.07 -15.90 -6.66
N LEU A 100 12.43 -15.86 -7.95
CA LEU A 100 13.80 -16.08 -8.40
C LEU A 100 14.74 -14.96 -7.91
N LEU A 101 14.30 -13.70 -8.03
CA LEU A 101 15.01 -12.53 -7.47
C LEU A 101 15.10 -12.60 -5.94
N GLY A 102 14.01 -12.97 -5.26
CA GLY A 102 14.00 -13.13 -3.81
C GLY A 102 14.97 -14.20 -3.32
N ARG A 103 15.13 -15.30 -4.09
CA ARG A 103 16.12 -16.34 -3.80
C ARG A 103 17.55 -15.85 -4.01
N LEU A 104 17.79 -15.06 -5.06
CA LEU A 104 19.12 -14.48 -5.35
C LEU A 104 19.53 -13.47 -4.27
N LEU A 105 18.58 -12.68 -3.77
CA LEU A 105 18.79 -11.67 -2.73
C LEU A 105 18.81 -12.24 -1.29
N LYS A 106 18.73 -13.56 -1.10
CA LYS A 106 18.65 -14.23 0.22
C LYS A 106 17.56 -13.64 1.13
N MET A 107 16.44 -13.18 0.57
CA MET A 107 15.38 -12.54 1.34
C MET A 107 14.49 -13.59 2.03
N ASN A 108 13.86 -13.24 3.16
CA ASN A 108 12.95 -14.14 3.86
C ASN A 108 11.82 -14.60 2.92
N ARG A 109 11.44 -15.89 2.99
CA ARG A 109 10.45 -16.50 2.10
C ARG A 109 9.10 -15.76 2.16
N LYS A 110 8.71 -15.30 3.34
CA LYS A 110 7.45 -14.58 3.57
C LYS A 110 7.47 -13.19 2.91
N GLY A 111 8.50 -12.38 3.18
CA GLY A 111 8.67 -11.05 2.60
C GLY A 111 8.78 -11.09 1.07
N SER A 112 9.49 -12.06 0.50
CA SER A 112 9.58 -12.22 -0.96
C SER A 112 8.21 -12.53 -1.58
N HIS A 113 7.39 -13.34 -0.91
CA HIS A 113 6.03 -13.64 -1.37
C HIS A 113 5.10 -12.42 -1.28
N LEU A 114 5.20 -11.64 -0.19
CA LEU A 114 4.44 -10.41 0.01
C LEU A 114 4.74 -9.39 -1.07
N ILE A 115 6.02 -9.05 -1.27
CA ILE A 115 6.43 -8.04 -2.25
C ILE A 115 6.04 -8.51 -3.66
N SER A 116 6.32 -9.77 -4.00
CA SER A 116 5.98 -10.31 -5.32
C SER A 116 4.47 -10.31 -5.60
N SER A 117 3.64 -10.71 -4.61
CA SER A 117 2.18 -10.65 -4.73
C SER A 117 1.65 -9.22 -4.81
N GLY A 118 2.29 -8.28 -4.10
CA GLY A 118 2.00 -6.86 -4.19
C GLY A 118 2.26 -6.32 -5.59
N THR A 119 3.44 -6.59 -6.14
CA THR A 119 3.85 -6.10 -7.46
C THR A 119 3.04 -6.72 -8.60
N ALA A 120 2.65 -7.98 -8.50
CA ALA A 120 1.95 -8.69 -9.56
C ALA A 120 0.48 -8.26 -9.74
N ILE A 121 -0.18 -7.75 -8.69
CA ILE A 121 -1.65 -7.55 -8.68
C ILE A 121 -2.01 -6.06 -8.67
N CYS A 122 -1.89 -5.42 -7.50
CA CYS A 122 -2.34 -4.03 -7.33
C CYS A 122 -1.69 -3.34 -6.12
N GLY A 123 -0.53 -3.82 -5.67
CA GLY A 123 0.30 -3.19 -4.65
C GLY A 123 -0.13 -3.49 -3.22
N GLY A 124 -0.32 -2.44 -2.42
CA GLY A 124 -0.51 -2.53 -0.96
C GLY A 124 -1.79 -3.27 -0.53
N SER A 125 -2.85 -3.23 -1.35
CA SER A 125 -4.09 -3.98 -1.10
C SER A 125 -3.89 -5.49 -1.16
N ALA A 126 -3.07 -5.96 -2.09
CA ALA A 126 -2.70 -7.37 -2.17
C ALA A 126 -1.82 -7.79 -0.99
N ILE A 127 -0.86 -6.95 -0.59
CA ILE A 127 0.00 -7.20 0.59
C ILE A 127 -0.85 -7.33 1.86
N ALA A 128 -1.80 -6.42 2.08
CA ALA A 128 -2.68 -6.43 3.24
C ALA A 128 -3.59 -7.67 3.29
N ALA A 129 -4.03 -8.18 2.13
CA ALA A 129 -4.86 -9.38 2.04
C ALA A 129 -4.06 -10.68 2.26
N VAL A 130 -2.83 -10.76 1.73
CA VAL A 130 -2.00 -11.98 1.79
C VAL A 130 -1.22 -12.11 3.10
N ALA A 131 -0.84 -10.98 3.74
CA ALA A 131 -0.12 -10.97 5.01
C ALA A 131 -0.71 -11.87 6.12
N PRO A 132 -2.02 -11.82 6.43
CA PRO A 132 -2.60 -12.73 7.43
C PRO A 132 -2.64 -14.20 6.96
N VAL A 133 -2.75 -14.46 5.66
CA VAL A 133 -2.82 -15.82 5.10
C VAL A 133 -1.48 -16.56 5.26
N ILE A 134 -0.37 -15.86 5.07
CA ILE A 134 0.97 -16.45 5.19
C ILE A 134 1.59 -16.29 6.60
N ASN A 135 0.81 -15.80 7.57
CA ASN A 135 1.28 -15.46 8.92
C ASN A 135 2.57 -14.63 8.90
N ALA A 136 2.56 -13.54 8.14
CA ALA A 136 3.68 -12.61 8.09
C ALA A 136 3.82 -11.85 9.41
N SER A 137 5.03 -11.77 9.96
CA SER A 137 5.31 -10.94 11.12
C SER A 137 5.56 -9.49 10.67
N GLN A 138 5.29 -8.49 11.52
CA GLN A 138 5.62 -7.08 11.24
C GLN A 138 7.12 -6.80 11.03
N LYS A 139 7.99 -7.80 11.24
CA LYS A 139 9.44 -7.75 10.99
C LYS A 139 9.86 -8.37 9.64
N ASP A 140 8.92 -8.93 8.87
CA ASP A 140 9.15 -9.59 7.57
C ASP A 140 8.83 -8.68 6.38
#